data_AF-A0A353YYN1-F1
#
_entry.id   AF-A0A353YYN1-F1
#
_cell.length_a   1.000
_cell.length_b   1.000
_cell.length_c   1.000
_cell.angle_alpha   90.00
_cell.angle_beta   90.00
_cell.angle_gamma   90.00
#
_symmetry.space_group_name_H-M   'P 1'
#
loop_
_entity.id
_entity.type
_entity.pdbx_description
1 polymer ?
#
loop_
_entity_poly.entity_id
_entity_poly.type
_entity_poly.pdbx_seq_one_letter_code
_entity_poly.pdbx_strand_id
1 'polypeptide(L)'
;MSGNFILEKLKGIQQRFIEVGELITQPDIIADMKKYVRLNKEYKELEPLIEVYKSYKNVLGNIKSSKEILATEDDAELREMAKDELEELNDQVPELEEEIKLLLIPK
;
A
#
# COMPACT_ATOMS: atom_id res chain seq x y z
N MET A 1 -7.12 -10.81 -12.07
CA MET A 1 -7.20 -11.66 -10.86
C MET A 1 -6.03 -11.45 -9.89
N SER A 2 -4.89 -10.89 -10.33
CA SER A 2 -3.69 -10.62 -9.53
C SER A 2 -3.89 -9.55 -8.43
N GLY A 3 -4.55 -8.43 -8.71
CA GLY A 3 -4.70 -7.33 -7.74
C GLY A 3 -5.42 -7.72 -6.43
N ASN A 4 -6.40 -8.63 -6.48
CA ASN A 4 -7.14 -9.06 -5.29
C ASN A 4 -6.27 -9.92 -4.34
N PHE A 5 -5.37 -10.74 -4.90
CA PHE A 5 -4.42 -11.52 -4.12
C PHE A 5 -3.33 -10.65 -3.46
N ILE A 6 -2.86 -9.62 -4.19
CA ILE A 6 -1.87 -8.67 -3.69
C ILE A 6 -2.43 -7.91 -2.47
N LEU A 7 -3.67 -7.43 -2.55
CA LEU A 7 -4.31 -6.71 -1.44
C LEU A 7 -4.46 -7.58 -0.18
N GLU A 8 -4.87 -8.84 -0.31
CA GLU A 8 -5.00 -9.75 0.84
C GLU A 8 -3.64 -10.04 1.49
N LYS A 9 -2.58 -10.24 0.68
CA LYS A 9 -1.21 -10.38 1.19
C LYS A 9 -0.74 -9.14 1.94
N LEU A 10 -0.92 -7.96 1.36
CA LEU A 10 -0.49 -6.70 1.96
C LEU A 10 -1.26 -6.37 3.23
N LYS A 11 -2.52 -6.79 3.33
CA LYS A 11 -3.33 -6.63 4.55
C LYS A 11 -2.74 -7.40 5.74
N GLY A 12 -2.30 -8.65 5.53
CA GLY A 12 -1.62 -9.41 6.58
C GLY A 12 -0.32 -8.74 7.02
N ILE A 13 0.42 -8.19 6.07
CA ILE A 13 1.68 -7.47 6.33
C ILE A 13 1.43 -6.14 7.06
N GLN A 14 0.40 -5.40 6.67
CA GLN A 14 -0.04 -4.20 7.37
C GLN A 14 -0.40 -4.50 8.82
N GLN A 15 -1.13 -5.58 9.07
CA GLN A 15 -1.46 -5.98 10.43
C GLN A 15 -0.20 -6.28 11.25
N ARG A 16 0.76 -6.99 10.66
CA ARG A 16 2.03 -7.28 11.32
C ARG A 16 2.86 -6.02 11.57
N PHE A 17 2.90 -5.09 10.63
CA PHE A 17 3.60 -3.82 10.79
C PHE A 17 3.05 -3.00 11.96
N ILE A 18 1.71 -2.91 12.08
CA ILE A 18 1.04 -2.24 13.20
C ILE A 18 1.38 -2.95 14.50
N GLU A 19 1.24 -4.27 14.55
CA GLU A 19 1.54 -5.07 15.74
C GLU A 19 3.00 -4.87 16.20
N VAL A 20 3.97 -4.97 15.28
CA VAL A 20 5.39 -4.78 15.61
C VAL A 20 5.65 -3.34 16.06
N GLY A 21 5.02 -2.35 15.41
CA GLY A 21 5.08 -0.94 15.80
C GLY A 21 4.56 -0.69 17.22
N GLU A 22 3.49 -1.37 17.63
CA GLU A 22 3.00 -1.32 19.01
C GLU A 22 3.97 -2.02 19.96
N LEU A 23 4.46 -3.21 19.61
CA LEU A 23 5.37 -4.01 20.46
C LEU A 23 6.68 -3.29 20.76
N ILE A 24 7.29 -2.60 19.80
CA ILE A 24 8.56 -1.88 20.03
C ILE A 24 8.42 -0.70 21.01
N THR A 25 7.19 -0.25 21.28
CA THR A 25 6.91 0.80 22.27
C THR A 25 6.66 0.25 23.68
N GLN A 26 6.51 -1.08 23.83
CA GLN A 26 6.19 -1.69 25.12
C GLN A 26 7.42 -1.73 26.06
N PRO A 27 7.30 -1.33 27.34
CA PRO A 27 8.43 -1.27 28.27
C PRO A 27 9.15 -2.60 28.50
N ASP A 28 8.43 -3.72 28.50
CA ASP A 28 8.95 -5.08 28.66
C ASP A 28 9.75 -5.54 27.42
N ILE A 29 9.37 -5.08 26.23
CA ILE A 29 10.15 -5.28 25.00
C ILE A 29 11.39 -4.41 24.99
N ILE A 30 11.29 -3.13 25.38
CA ILE A 30 12.42 -2.19 25.45
C ILE A 30 13.47 -2.68 26.46
N ALA A 31 13.03 -3.26 27.59
CA ALA A 31 13.92 -3.84 28.58
C ALA A 31 14.67 -5.09 28.08
N ASP A 32 14.12 -5.80 27.09
CA ASP A 32 14.74 -6.95 26.43
C ASP A 32 15.41 -6.54 25.11
N MET A 33 16.65 -6.06 25.20
CA MET A 33 17.43 -5.55 24.06
C MET A 33 17.47 -6.51 22.86
N LYS A 34 17.49 -7.84 23.09
CA LYS A 34 17.50 -8.83 22.00
C LYS A 34 16.18 -8.83 21.23
N LYS A 35 15.05 -8.81 21.94
CA LYS A 35 13.72 -8.72 21.31
C LYS A 35 13.53 -7.37 20.64
N TYR A 36 13.93 -6.28 21.30
CA TYR A 36 13.83 -4.93 20.76
C TYR A 36 14.56 -4.78 19.41
N VAL A 37 15.81 -5.24 19.32
CA VAL A 37 16.60 -5.19 18.07
C VAL A 37 15.94 -6.02 16.96
N ARG A 38 15.45 -7.22 17.29
CA ARG A 38 14.78 -8.09 16.31
C ARG A 38 13.51 -7.45 15.76
N LEU A 39 12.65 -6.92 16.63
CA LEU A 39 11.39 -6.28 16.25
C LEU A 39 11.63 -4.98 15.50
N ASN A 40 12.64 -4.18 15.87
CA ASN A 40 13.00 -2.99 15.09
C ASN A 40 13.50 -3.33 13.69
N LYS A 41 14.27 -4.42 13.55
CA LYS A 41 14.72 -4.89 12.24
C LYS A 41 13.51 -5.30 11.39
N GLU A 42 12.60 -6.09 11.95
CA GLU A 42 11.36 -6.49 11.29
C GLU A 42 10.53 -5.27 10.88
N TYR A 43 10.33 -4.30 11.78
CA TYR A 43 9.61 -3.05 11.48
C TYR A 43 10.19 -2.33 10.26
N LYS A 44 11.52 -2.17 10.22
CA LYS A 44 12.24 -1.53 9.11
C LYS A 44 12.19 -2.33 7.81
N GLU A 45 12.11 -3.65 7.89
CA GLU A 45 11.95 -4.50 6.70
C GLU A 45 10.54 -4.42 6.12
N LEU A 46 9.53 -4.23 6.97
CA LEU A 46 8.14 -4.09 6.56
C LEU A 46 7.80 -2.68 6.05
N GLU A 47 8.48 -1.64 6.55
CA GLU A 47 8.19 -0.23 6.25
C GLU A 47 8.12 0.08 4.74
N PRO A 48 9.10 -0.29 3.89
CA PRO A 48 9.03 -0.02 2.44
C PRO A 48 7.80 -0.66 1.79
N LEU A 49 7.45 -1.88 2.21
CA LEU A 49 6.30 -2.58 1.66
C LEU A 49 4.97 -1.93 2.05
N ILE A 50 4.91 -1.33 3.24
CA ILE A 50 3.75 -0.55 3.70
C ILE A 50 3.63 0.78 2.95
N GLU A 51 4.74 1.44 2.62
CA GLU A 51 4.74 2.65 1.81
C GLU A 51 4.15 2.39 0.42
N VAL A 52 4.67 1.38 -0.27
CA VAL A 52 4.17 1.02 -1.61
C VAL A 52 2.71 0.54 -1.56
N TYR A 53 2.32 -0.21 -0.52
CA TYR A 53 0.93 -0.61 -0.32
C TYR A 53 -0.01 0.59 -0.15
N LYS A 54 0.38 1.62 0.61
CA LYS A 54 -0.42 2.85 0.76
C LYS A 54 -0.59 3.55 -0.58
N SER A 55 0.49 3.69 -1.35
CA SER A 55 0.44 4.28 -2.70
C SER A 55 -0.48 3.50 -3.62
N TYR A 56 -0.35 2.16 -3.65
CA TYR A 56 -1.22 1.29 -4.44
C TYR A 56 -2.69 1.43 -4.07
N LYS A 57 -3.01 1.44 -2.77
CA LYS A 57 -4.39 1.63 -2.30
C LYS A 57 -4.95 3.00 -2.67
N ASN A 58 -4.13 4.05 -2.61
CA ASN A 58 -4.53 5.40 -3.01
C ASN A 58 -4.81 5.47 -4.52
N VAL A 59 -3.93 4.91 -5.37
CA VAL A 59 -4.12 4.86 -6.82
C VAL A 59 -5.42 4.11 -7.16
N LEU A 60 -5.67 2.94 -6.55
CA LEU A 60 -6.93 2.22 -6.74
C LEU A 60 -8.16 3.02 -6.28
N GLY A 61 -8.03 3.78 -5.19
CA GLY A 61 -9.06 4.70 -4.71
C GLY A 61 -9.34 5.82 -5.70
N ASN A 62 -8.31 6.46 -6.23
CA ASN A 62 -8.43 7.53 -7.22
C ASN A 62 -9.04 7.00 -8.51
N ILE A 63 -8.63 5.82 -9.00
CA ILE A 63 -9.25 5.15 -10.16
C ILE A 63 -10.75 4.98 -9.96
N LYS A 64 -11.18 4.59 -8.75
CA LYS A 64 -12.61 4.46 -8.44
C LYS A 64 -13.31 5.81 -8.49
N SER A 65 -12.71 6.85 -7.89
CA SER A 65 -13.25 8.21 -7.90
C SER A 65 -13.35 8.79 -9.32
N SER A 66 -12.30 8.69 -10.14
CA SER A 66 -12.32 9.20 -11.52
C SER A 66 -13.36 8.44 -12.36
N LYS A 67 -13.53 7.13 -12.15
CA LYS A 67 -14.63 6.34 -12.77
C LYS A 67 -16.01 6.79 -12.34
N GLU A 68 -16.18 7.16 -11.07
CA GLU A 68 -17.44 7.71 -10.56
C GLU A 68 -17.75 9.05 -11.23
N ILE A 69 -16.79 9.97 -11.31
CA ILE A 69 -16.94 11.26 -12.01
C ILE A 69 -17.37 11.03 -13.48
N LEU A 70 -16.71 10.11 -14.19
CA LEU A 70 -17.05 9.81 -15.59
C LEU A 70 -18.46 9.25 -15.77
N ALA A 71 -19.04 8.66 -14.73
CA ALA A 71 -20.36 8.04 -14.73
C ALA A 71 -21.47 9.00 -14.26
N THR A 72 -21.16 9.96 -13.39
CA THR A 72 -22.15 10.85 -12.78
C THR A 72 -22.15 12.26 -13.33
N GLU A 73 -21.03 12.72 -13.91
CA GLU A 73 -20.86 14.10 -14.33
C GLU A 73 -21.15 14.28 -15.82
N ASP A 74 -21.81 15.39 -16.17
CA ASP A 74 -22.19 15.73 -17.55
C ASP A 74 -21.30 16.79 -18.19
N ASP A 75 -20.55 17.55 -17.39
CA ASP A 75 -19.63 18.58 -17.87
C ASP A 75 -18.47 17.96 -18.67
N ALA A 76 -18.32 18.38 -19.92
CA ALA A 76 -17.36 17.76 -20.84
C ALA A 76 -15.90 17.97 -20.43
N GLU A 77 -15.57 19.13 -19.84
CA GLU A 77 -14.22 19.46 -19.40
C GLU A 77 -13.82 18.62 -18.18
N LEU A 78 -14.70 18.53 -17.18
CA LEU A 78 -14.47 17.68 -16.00
C LEU A 78 -14.33 16.20 -16.37
N ARG A 79 -15.10 15.72 -17.34
CA ARG A 79 -14.99 14.35 -17.82
C ARG A 79 -13.71 14.10 -18.62
N GLU A 80 -13.22 15.07 -19.38
CA GLU A 80 -11.95 14.95 -20.09
C GLU A 80 -10.79 14.85 -19.08
N MET A 81 -10.76 15.73 -18.08
CA MET A 81 -9.80 15.66 -16.98
C MET A 81 -9.83 14.32 -16.25
N ALA A 82 -11.02 13.80 -15.95
CA ALA A 82 -11.16 12.51 -15.26
C ALA A 82 -10.74 11.31 -16.14
N LYS A 83 -10.79 11.41 -17.47
CA LYS A 83 -10.27 10.38 -18.38
C LYS A 83 -8.75 10.38 -18.37
N ASP A 84 -8.14 11.55 -18.50
CA ASP A 84 -6.68 11.69 -18.52
C ASP A 84 -6.09 11.19 -17.21
N GLU A 85 -6.66 11.61 -16.07
CA GLU A 85 -6.26 11.11 -14.75
C GLU A 85 -6.44 9.58 -14.65
N LEU A 86 -7.55 9.04 -15.16
CA LEU A 86 -7.79 7.60 -15.13
C LEU A 86 -6.77 6.84 -15.97
N GLU A 87 -6.35 7.36 -17.11
CA GLU A 87 -5.30 6.76 -17.95
C GLU A 87 -3.97 6.72 -17.20
N GLU A 88 -3.51 7.86 -16.67
CA GLU A 88 -2.28 7.95 -15.88
C GLU A 88 -2.27 7.00 -14.67
N LEU A 89 -3.39 6.91 -13.95
CA LEU A 89 -3.50 6.03 -12.78
C LEU A 89 -3.47 4.54 -13.17
N ASN A 90 -4.07 4.16 -14.31
CA ASN A 90 -4.03 2.77 -14.76
C ASN A 90 -2.62 2.33 -15.17
N ASP A 91 -1.79 3.25 -15.66
CA ASP A 91 -0.39 2.98 -15.97
C ASP A 91 0.49 2.82 -14.72
N GLN A 92 0.16 3.51 -13.62
CA GLN A 92 0.86 3.38 -12.33
C GLN A 92 0.58 2.07 -11.60
N VAL A 93 -0.61 1.49 -11.77
CA VAL A 93 -1.02 0.23 -11.13
C VAL A 93 -0.02 -0.91 -11.36
N PRO A 94 0.36 -1.27 -12.61
CA PRO A 94 1.28 -2.38 -12.86
C PRO A 94 2.69 -2.13 -12.31
N GLU A 95 3.16 -0.89 -12.28
CA GLU A 95 4.46 -0.53 -11.70
C GLU A 95 4.48 -0.79 -10.19
N LEU A 96 3.45 -0.34 -9.48
CA LEU A 96 3.29 -0.57 -8.05
C LEU A 96 3.10 -2.06 -7.73
N GLU A 97 2.33 -2.79 -8.55
CA GLU A 97 2.18 -4.24 -8.40
C GLU A 97 3.51 -4.99 -8.53
N GLU A 98 4.39 -4.56 -9.43
CA GLU A 98 5.70 -5.17 -9.61
C GLU A 98 6.66 -4.82 -8.47
N GLU A 99 6.66 -3.56 -8.03
CA GLU A 99 7.44 -3.15 -6.85
C GLU A 99 7.04 -3.94 -5.60
N ILE A 100 5.73 -4.11 -5.37
CA ILE A 100 5.21 -4.96 -4.29
C ILE A 100 5.73 -6.39 -4.43
N LYS A 101 5.66 -6.98 -5.63
CA LYS A 101 6.15 -8.35 -5.86
C LYS A 101 7.63 -8.48 -5.53
N LEU A 102 8.45 -7.53 -5.94
CA LEU A 102 9.89 -7.52 -5.65
C LEU A 102 10.16 -7.43 -4.14
N LEU A 103 9.44 -6.57 -3.43
CA LEU A 103 9.57 -6.39 -1.98
C LEU A 103 9.05 -7.60 -1.17
N LEU A 104 8.14 -8.41 -1.74
CA LEU A 104 7.65 -9.64 -1.13
C LEU A 104 8.63 -10.82 -1.24
N ILE A 105 9.70 -10.69 -2.03
CA ILE A 105 10.72 -11.73 -2.15
C ILE A 105 11.58 -11.71 -0.86
N PRO A 106 11.64 -12.82 -0.11
CA PRO A 106 12.49 -12.91 1.07
C PRO A 106 13.96 -12.61 0.69
N LYS A 107 14.62 -11.74 1.47
CA LYS A 107 16.05 -11.49 1.35
C LYS A 107 16.88 -12.64 1.91
#